data_AF-A0A0B7HTB6-F1
#
_entry.id   AF-A0A0B7HTB6-F1
#
_cell.length_a   1.000
_cell.length_b   1.000
_cell.length_c   1.000
_cell.angle_alpha   90.00
_cell.angle_beta   90.00
_cell.angle_gamma   90.00
#
_symmetry.space_group_name_H-M   'P 1'
#
loop_
_entity.id
_entity.type
_entity.pdbx_description
1 polymer ?
#
loop_
_entity_poly.entity_id
_entity_poly.type
_entity_poly.pdbx_seq_one_letter_code
_entity_poly.pdbx_strand_id
1 'polypeptide(L)'
;MKLNKVLAISGKPGLYYLESQTRSGFLATSLLDGKRMSVGIRNNVSLLSEIAVYTLEKEVPLSKVFQAIKEKENGGQTQISHKADKTELEAYFFSVLPDYDEDKVYASDMRKIIQMV
;
A
#
# COMPACT_ATOMS: atom_id res chain seq x y z
N MET A 1 -15.71 -4.63 3.38
CA MET A 1 -15.40 -3.80 2.19
C MET A 1 -14.83 -4.70 1.10
N LYS A 2 -15.16 -4.46 -0.16
CA LYS A 2 -14.48 -5.17 -1.27
C LYS A 2 -13.20 -4.41 -1.62
N LEU A 3 -12.05 -5.07 -1.54
CA LEU A 3 -10.73 -4.47 -1.84
C LEU A 3 -10.60 -4.04 -3.31
N ASN A 4 -11.45 -4.58 -4.19
CA ASN A 4 -11.54 -4.25 -5.62
C ASN A 4 -12.07 -2.84 -5.92
N LYS A 5 -12.37 -2.04 -4.90
CA LYS A 5 -12.68 -0.61 -5.02
C LYS A 5 -11.74 0.26 -4.20
N VAL A 6 -10.68 -0.31 -3.64
CA VAL A 6 -9.66 0.45 -2.91
C VAL A 6 -8.48 0.67 -3.85
N LEU A 7 -8.04 1.92 -3.95
CA LEU A 7 -7.01 2.41 -4.85
C LEU A 7 -5.80 2.87 -4.04
N ALA A 8 -4.63 2.48 -4.50
CA ALA A 8 -3.37 3.13 -4.18
C ALA A 8 -3.02 4.09 -5.32
N ILE A 9 -2.74 5.35 -4.99
CA ILE A 9 -2.40 6.38 -5.98
C ILE A 9 -0.95 6.78 -5.75
N SER A 10 -0.09 6.55 -6.73
CA SER A 10 1.33 6.89 -6.64
C SER A 10 1.53 8.37 -6.30
N GLY A 11 2.38 8.64 -5.31
CA GLY A 11 2.69 10.01 -4.87
C GLY A 11 1.63 10.65 -3.99
N LYS A 12 0.59 9.91 -3.59
CA LYS A 12 -0.41 10.36 -2.60
C LYS A 12 -0.39 9.44 -1.38
N PRO A 13 -0.47 10.01 -0.16
CA PRO A 13 -0.51 9.20 1.06
C PRO A 13 -1.84 8.47 1.19
N GLY A 14 -1.80 7.32 1.86
CA GLY A 14 -2.98 6.53 2.20
C GLY A 14 -3.68 5.86 1.02
N LEU A 15 -4.87 5.36 1.30
CA LEU A 15 -5.72 4.63 0.37
C LEU A 15 -6.98 5.41 0.03
N TYR A 16 -7.55 5.13 -1.14
CA TYR A 16 -8.70 5.84 -1.67
C TYR A 16 -9.78 4.87 -2.10
N TYR A 17 -11.04 5.15 -1.76
CA TYR A 17 -12.17 4.39 -2.26
C TYR A 17 -12.63 4.93 -3.62
N LEU A 18 -12.75 4.06 -4.62
CA LEU A 18 -13.28 4.38 -5.94
C LEU A 18 -14.80 4.56 -5.86
N GLU A 19 -15.25 5.80 -5.98
CA GLU A 19 -16.68 6.14 -6.03
C GLU A 19 -17.23 5.88 -7.44
N SER A 20 -16.57 6.41 -8.47
CA SER A 20 -17.00 6.27 -9.86
C SER A 20 -15.87 6.51 -10.86
N GLN A 21 -16.02 5.97 -12.05
CA GLN A 21 -15.18 6.28 -13.21
C GLN A 21 -15.79 7.46 -13.98
N THR A 22 -14.92 8.36 -14.44
CA THR A 22 -15.26 9.55 -15.23
C THR A 22 -14.52 9.50 -16.56
N ARG A 23 -14.91 10.32 -17.54
CA ARG A 23 -14.22 10.39 -18.85
C ARG A 23 -12.74 10.78 -18.73
N SER A 24 -12.38 11.53 -17.69
CA SER A 24 -11.03 12.02 -17.44
C SER A 24 -10.24 11.21 -16.40
N GLY A 25 -10.83 10.16 -15.81
CA GLY A 25 -10.22 9.33 -14.77
C GLY A 25 -11.19 8.85 -13.73
N PHE A 26 -10.96 9.15 -12.46
CA PHE A 26 -11.68 8.54 -11.34
C PHE A 26 -12.12 9.60 -10.33
N LEU A 27 -13.30 9.43 -9.74
CA LEU A 27 -13.69 10.09 -8.50
C LEU A 27 -13.39 9.14 -7.35
N ALA A 28 -12.56 9.59 -6.41
CA ALA A 28 -12.15 8.78 -5.28
C ALA A 28 -12.28 9.54 -3.96
N THR A 29 -12.56 8.81 -2.88
CA THR A 29 -12.68 9.33 -1.52
C THR A 29 -11.51 8.82 -0.70
N SER A 30 -10.73 9.71 -0.10
CA SER A 30 -9.65 9.36 0.81
C SER A 30 -10.19 8.59 2.02
N LEU A 31 -9.56 7.45 2.34
CA LEU A 31 -9.91 6.66 3.52
C LEU A 31 -9.31 7.22 4.81
N LEU A 32 -8.37 8.17 4.70
CA LEU A 32 -7.76 8.83 5.87
C LEU A 32 -8.64 9.94 6.44
N ASP A 33 -9.19 10.79 5.57
CA ASP A 33 -9.88 12.02 5.97
C ASP A 33 -11.27 12.19 5.33
N GLY A 34 -11.73 11.24 4.53
CA GLY A 34 -13.04 11.26 3.89
C GLY A 34 -13.18 12.29 2.76
N LYS A 35 -12.11 12.98 2.37
CA LYS A 35 -12.19 14.00 1.31
C LYS A 35 -12.29 13.36 -0.07
N ARG A 36 -13.16 13.94 -0.90
CA ARG A 36 -13.32 13.55 -2.31
C ARG A 36 -12.29 14.25 -3.18
N MET A 37 -11.79 13.55 -4.18
CA MET A 37 -10.90 14.10 -5.17
C MET A 37 -11.08 13.44 -6.54
N SER A 38 -10.77 14.21 -7.59
CA SER A 38 -10.65 13.68 -8.94
C SER A 38 -9.20 13.25 -9.20
N VAL A 39 -9.03 12.06 -9.76
CA VAL A 39 -7.75 11.45 -10.09
C VAL A 39 -7.71 11.28 -11.60
N GLY A 40 -6.76 11.94 -12.28
CA GLY A 40 -6.66 11.87 -13.73
C GLY A 40 -6.17 10.51 -14.22
N ILE A 41 -6.51 10.14 -15.46
CA ILE A 41 -6.05 8.90 -16.14
C ILE A 41 -4.53 8.76 -16.18
N ARG A 42 -3.78 9.88 -16.22
CA ARG A 42 -2.31 9.87 -16.27
C ARG A 42 -1.66 9.49 -14.95
N ASN A 43 -2.41 9.45 -13.85
CA ASN A 43 -1.86 9.06 -12.56
C ASN A 43 -1.69 7.54 -12.54
N ASN A 44 -0.58 7.07 -11.97
CA ASN A 44 -0.36 5.65 -11.72
C ASN A 44 -1.23 5.21 -10.55
N VAL A 45 -2.34 4.57 -10.88
CA VAL A 45 -3.34 4.05 -9.95
C VAL A 45 -3.31 2.53 -9.98
N SER A 46 -3.24 1.91 -8.81
CA SER A 46 -3.28 0.46 -8.65
C SER A 46 -4.46 0.08 -7.77
N LEU A 47 -5.20 -0.97 -8.14
CA LEU A 47 -6.20 -1.55 -7.27
C LEU A 47 -5.51 -2.33 -6.16
N LEU A 48 -5.91 -2.09 -4.91
CA LEU A 48 -5.30 -2.77 -3.77
C LEU A 48 -5.43 -4.30 -3.85
N SER A 49 -6.50 -4.79 -4.49
CA SER A 49 -6.70 -6.23 -4.75
C SER A 49 -5.72 -6.83 -5.76
N GLU A 50 -5.04 -6.02 -6.55
CA GLU A 50 -4.08 -6.47 -7.58
C GLU A 50 -2.63 -6.35 -7.09
N ILE A 51 -2.40 -5.75 -5.92
CA ILE A 51 -1.05 -5.62 -5.35
C ILE A 51 -0.76 -6.84 -4.49
N ALA A 52 0.37 -7.49 -4.78
CA ALA A 52 0.93 -8.57 -3.98
C ALA A 52 2.43 -8.34 -3.76
N VAL A 53 2.95 -8.93 -2.69
CA VAL A 53 4.38 -8.93 -2.34
C VAL A 53 4.93 -10.32 -2.64
N TYR A 54 6.07 -10.38 -3.31
CA TYR A 54 6.76 -11.62 -3.59
C TYR A 54 7.40 -12.16 -2.31
N THR A 55 7.17 -13.44 -2.02
CA THR A 55 7.93 -14.23 -1.04
C THR A 55 8.74 -15.30 -1.75
N LEU A 56 9.62 -15.98 -1.01
CA LEU A 56 10.46 -17.05 -1.55
C LEU A 56 9.66 -18.19 -2.18
N GLU A 57 8.41 -18.40 -1.75
CA GLU A 57 7.54 -19.47 -2.24
C GLU A 57 6.42 -18.99 -3.17
N LYS A 58 5.80 -17.84 -2.86
CA LYS A 58 4.57 -17.40 -3.53
C LYS A 58 4.35 -15.89 -3.42
N GLU A 59 3.30 -15.41 -4.09
CA GLU A 59 2.82 -14.04 -3.92
C GLU A 59 1.85 -13.95 -2.73
N VAL A 60 2.05 -12.96 -1.87
CA VAL A 60 1.20 -12.66 -0.73
C VAL A 60 0.41 -11.37 -1.03
N PRO A 61 -0.93 -11.40 -1.04
CA PRO A 61 -1.74 -10.20 -1.27
C PRO A 61 -1.45 -9.12 -0.23
N LEU A 62 -1.42 -7.86 -0.68
CA LEU A 62 -1.09 -6.73 0.19
C LEU A 62 -2.03 -6.60 1.41
N SER A 63 -3.28 -7.06 1.30
CA SER A 63 -4.21 -7.11 2.43
C SER A 63 -3.71 -7.96 3.60
N LYS A 64 -3.02 -9.08 3.32
CA LYS A 64 -2.43 -9.94 4.35
C LYS A 64 -1.21 -9.27 4.99
N VAL A 65 -0.41 -8.58 4.19
CA VAL A 65 0.74 -7.81 4.69
C VAL A 65 0.26 -6.69 5.61
N PHE A 66 -0.78 -5.93 5.23
CA PHE A 66 -1.39 -4.92 6.11
C PHE A 66 -1.97 -5.51 7.39
N GLN A 67 -2.52 -6.72 7.34
CA GLN A 67 -2.96 -7.40 8.55
C GLN A 67 -1.78 -7.72 9.48
N ALA A 68 -0.68 -8.25 8.95
CA ALA A 68 0.54 -8.51 9.72
C ALA A 68 1.13 -7.22 10.31
N ILE A 69 1.16 -6.12 9.54
CA ILE A 69 1.57 -4.80 10.05
C ILE A 69 0.66 -4.36 11.20
N LYS A 70 -0.67 -4.45 11.01
CA LYS A 70 -1.64 -4.07 12.04
C LYS A 70 -1.46 -4.88 13.32
N GLU A 71 -1.22 -6.19 13.22
CA GLU A 71 -0.96 -7.06 14.37
C GLU A 71 0.33 -6.67 15.08
N LYS A 72 1.41 -6.41 14.33
CA LYS A 72 2.68 -5.95 14.90
C LYS A 72 2.56 -4.61 15.63
N GLU A 73 1.84 -3.66 15.05
CA GLU A 73 1.70 -2.29 15.59
C GLU A 73 0.51 -2.15 16.55
N ASN A 74 -0.19 -3.25 16.88
CA ASN A 74 -1.42 -3.24 17.67
C ASN A 74 -2.49 -2.25 17.15
N GLY A 75 -2.54 -2.06 15.83
CA GLY A 75 -3.43 -1.10 15.16
C GLY A 75 -3.03 0.36 15.29
N GLY A 76 -1.84 0.66 15.83
CA GLY A 76 -1.23 1.98 15.84
C GLY A 76 -0.57 2.37 14.51
N GLN A 77 0.03 3.56 14.49
CA GLN A 77 0.85 4.01 13.37
C GLN A 77 2.13 3.16 13.28
N THR A 78 2.64 2.98 12.06
CA THR A 78 3.91 2.28 11.84
C THR A 78 5.04 3.00 12.56
N GLN A 79 5.88 2.24 13.27
CA GLN A 79 7.05 2.79 13.97
C GLN A 79 8.10 3.37 13.02
N ILE A 80 8.04 2.98 11.75
CA ILE A 80 8.93 3.43 10.69
C ILE A 80 8.26 4.45 9.77
N SER A 81 9.05 5.41 9.29
CA SER A 81 8.63 6.35 8.25
C SER A 81 8.86 5.77 6.86
N HIS A 82 7.98 6.08 5.91
CA HIS A 82 8.23 5.81 4.48
C HIS A 82 9.45 6.55 3.91
N LYS A 83 10.07 7.46 4.68
CA LYS A 83 11.32 8.15 4.34
C LYS A 83 12.55 7.55 5.02
N ALA A 84 12.37 6.49 5.79
CA ALA A 84 13.46 5.75 6.40
C ALA A 84 14.45 5.24 5.35
N ASP A 85 15.65 4.94 5.81
CA ASP A 85 16.68 4.40 4.94
C ASP A 85 16.33 2.97 4.48
N LYS A 86 17.09 2.46 3.51
CA LYS A 86 16.84 1.14 2.94
C LYS A 86 16.91 0.05 4.02
N THR A 87 17.91 0.10 4.89
CA THR A 87 18.18 -0.94 5.89
C THR A 87 17.10 -0.98 6.97
N GLU A 88 16.63 0.18 7.42
CA GLU A 88 15.51 0.30 8.37
C GLU A 88 14.23 -0.26 7.75
N LEU A 89 13.96 0.05 6.48
CA LEU A 89 12.78 -0.46 5.76
C LEU A 89 12.82 -1.98 5.62
N GLU A 90 13.96 -2.54 5.24
CA GLU A 90 14.18 -3.98 5.11
C GLU A 90 14.03 -4.69 6.46
N ALA A 91 14.64 -4.16 7.53
CA ALA A 91 14.51 -4.71 8.87
C ALA A 91 13.06 -4.70 9.37
N TYR A 92 12.32 -3.63 9.08
CA TYR A 92 10.90 -3.57 9.37
C TYR A 92 10.11 -4.59 8.55
N PHE A 93 10.35 -4.67 7.24
CA PHE A 93 9.65 -5.62 6.38
C PHE A 93 9.91 -7.06 6.80
N PHE A 94 11.16 -7.41 7.12
CA PHE A 94 11.55 -8.74 7.58
C PHE A 94 10.83 -9.13 8.87
N SER A 95 10.60 -8.18 9.76
CA SER A 95 9.87 -8.43 11.01
C SER A 95 8.36 -8.64 10.83
N VAL A 96 7.80 -8.23 9.68
CA VAL A 96 6.37 -8.36 9.34
C VAL A 96 6.13 -9.56 8.41
N LEU A 97 7.03 -9.75 7.44
CA LEU A 97 6.97 -10.78 6.41
C LEU A 97 8.38 -11.37 6.24
N PRO A 98 8.84 -12.27 7.13
CA PRO A 98 10.23 -12.75 7.16
C PRO A 98 10.70 -13.48 5.90
N ASP A 99 9.76 -13.94 5.06
CA ASP A 99 10.02 -14.72 3.85
C ASP A 99 9.90 -13.89 2.56
N TYR A 100 9.86 -12.56 2.64
CA TYR A 100 9.81 -11.72 1.43
C TYR A 100 11.04 -11.93 0.54
N ASP A 101 10.85 -11.85 -0.77
CA ASP A 101 11.91 -12.04 -1.77
C ASP A 101 12.70 -10.73 -1.92
N GLU A 102 13.89 -10.65 -1.32
CA GLU A 102 14.76 -9.46 -1.31
C GLU A 102 15.21 -9.02 -2.71
N ASP A 103 15.26 -9.93 -3.69
CA ASP A 103 15.65 -9.63 -5.07
C ASP A 103 14.49 -9.00 -5.87
N LYS A 104 13.25 -9.27 -5.47
CA LYS A 104 12.02 -8.79 -6.15
C LYS A 104 11.31 -7.66 -5.43
N VAL A 105 11.49 -7.52 -4.13
CA VAL A 105 10.84 -6.49 -3.31
C VAL A 105 11.85 -5.37 -3.05
N TYR A 106 11.79 -4.33 -3.87
CA TYR A 106 12.70 -3.21 -3.72
C TYR A 106 12.31 -2.29 -2.57
N ALA A 107 13.29 -1.56 -2.03
CA ALA A 107 13.05 -0.54 -1.01
C ALA A 107 11.98 0.49 -1.44
N SER A 108 11.88 0.82 -2.73
CA SER A 108 10.81 1.69 -3.25
C SER A 108 9.41 1.12 -3.04
N ASP A 109 9.24 -0.19 -3.11
CA ASP A 109 7.96 -0.84 -2.93
C ASP A 109 7.60 -0.91 -1.45
N MET A 110 8.59 -1.20 -0.59
CA MET A 110 8.42 -1.08 0.87
C MET A 110 7.99 0.33 1.28
N ARG A 111 8.63 1.37 0.72
CA ARG A 111 8.23 2.77 0.97
C ARG A 111 6.80 3.06 0.56
N LYS A 112 6.37 2.58 -0.61
CA LYS A 112 4.98 2.75 -1.07
C LYS A 112 4.02 2.06 -0.11
N ILE A 113 4.34 0.84 0.32
CA ILE A 113 3.51 0.07 1.24
C ILE A 113 3.37 0.79 2.58
N ILE A 114 4.46 1.25 3.18
CA ILE A 114 4.43 2.00 4.45
C ILE A 114 3.70 3.34 4.29
N GLN A 115 3.79 3.99 3.12
CA GLN A 115 3.05 5.23 2.85
C GLN A 115 1.53 5.03 2.77
N MET A 116 1.05 3.80 2.56
CA MET A 116 -0.38 3.48 2.49
C MET A 116 -1.01 3.18 3.86
N VAL A 117 -0.20 2.85 4.87
CA VAL A 117 -0.63 2.44 6.22
C VAL A 117 -0.66 3.63 7.18
#